data_AF-A0A7K4G322-F1
#
_entry.id   AF-A0A7K4G322-F1
#
_cell.length_a   1.000
_cell.length_b   1.000
_cell.length_c   1.000
_cell.angle_alpha   90.00
_cell.angle_beta   90.00
_cell.angle_gamma   90.00
#
_symmetry.space_group_name_H-M   'P 1'
#
loop_
_entity.id
_entity.type
_entity.pdbx_description
1 polymer ?
#
loop_
_entity_poly.entity_id
_entity_poly.type
_entity_poly.pdbx_seq_one_letter_code
_entity_poly.pdbx_strand_id
1 'polypeptide(L)'
;SEMLKEIGLMLEDESSILHQAARRNVPVFCPSITDGAFGFHLYLFQQEHDDFIIDVVKDFGNILFAATHDDKKGVIALGGSISKHHAILATLLNGGAEYAVYLTTAHKTSGSMSGATTNEAKSWGKVKDDSDVATVIGDVTITFPLVMISALEELNKDGLLK
;
A
#
# COMPACT_ATOMS: atom_id res chain seq x y z
N SER A 1 2.47 -3.65 -11.55
CA SER A 1 3.71 -3.37 -10.82
C SER A 1 4.93 -3.38 -11.73
N GLU A 2 5.07 -4.35 -12.64
CA GLU A 2 6.17 -4.45 -13.62
C GLU A 2 6.38 -3.14 -14.42
N MET A 3 5.33 -2.62 -15.06
CA MET A 3 5.40 -1.34 -15.79
C MET A 3 5.85 -0.16 -14.90
N LEU A 4 5.35 -0.06 -13.66
CA LEU A 4 5.72 1.02 -12.74
C LEU A 4 7.19 0.94 -12.32
N LYS A 5 7.72 -0.28 -12.20
CA LYS A 5 9.15 -0.52 -11.97
C LYS A 5 9.98 -0.07 -13.17
N GLU A 6 9.60 -0.45 -14.39
CA GLU A 6 10.31 -0.02 -15.61
C GLU A 6 10.34 1.50 -15.75
N ILE A 7 9.20 2.17 -15.51
CA ILE A 7 9.13 3.64 -15.49
C ILE A 7 10.09 4.19 -14.42
N GLY A 8 10.08 3.63 -13.20
CA GLY A 8 10.99 4.04 -12.14
C GLY A 8 12.47 3.91 -12.50
N LEU A 9 12.85 2.87 -13.25
CA LEU A 9 14.22 2.67 -13.75
C LEU A 9 14.61 3.69 -14.84
N MET A 10 13.64 4.22 -15.59
CA MET A 10 13.86 5.25 -16.62
C MET A 10 13.94 6.68 -16.04
N LEU A 11 13.42 6.91 -14.83
CA LEU A 11 13.49 8.22 -14.19
C LEU A 11 14.89 8.51 -13.67
N GLU A 12 15.36 9.75 -13.82
CA GLU A 12 16.64 10.23 -13.27
C GLU A 12 16.47 11.01 -11.96
N ASP A 13 15.24 11.38 -11.59
CA ASP A 13 14.93 12.14 -10.39
C ASP A 13 15.07 11.29 -9.12
N GLU A 14 16.13 11.54 -8.34
CA GLU A 14 16.39 10.85 -7.09
C GLU A 14 15.33 11.12 -6.00
N SER A 15 14.54 12.19 -6.12
CA SER A 15 13.44 12.49 -5.19
C SER A 15 12.15 11.72 -5.51
N SER A 16 12.06 11.08 -6.67
CA SER A 16 10.89 10.31 -7.09
C SER A 16 10.75 9.02 -6.28
N ILE A 17 9.54 8.78 -5.76
CA ILE A 17 9.19 7.53 -5.07
C ILE A 17 9.33 6.33 -6.00
N LEU A 18 8.93 6.46 -7.27
CA LEU A 18 9.04 5.36 -8.25
C LEU A 18 10.51 5.03 -8.56
N HIS A 19 11.36 6.06 -8.69
CA HIS A 19 12.80 5.86 -8.90
C HIS A 19 13.42 5.10 -7.73
N GLN A 20 13.15 5.56 -6.50
CA GLN A 20 13.67 4.94 -5.28
C GLN A 20 13.13 3.52 -5.06
N ALA A 21 11.84 3.28 -5.35
CA ALA A 21 11.23 1.97 -5.26
C ALA A 21 11.86 0.99 -6.25
N ALA A 22 12.03 1.39 -7.51
CA ALA A 22 12.61 0.56 -8.56
C ALA A 22 14.06 0.15 -8.22
N ARG A 23 14.90 1.11 -7.78
CA ARG A 23 16.30 0.84 -7.41
C ARG A 23 16.45 -0.06 -6.19
N ARG A 24 15.48 -0.01 -5.25
CA ARG A 24 15.46 -0.88 -4.06
C ARG A 24 14.67 -2.18 -4.27
N ASN A 25 14.21 -2.44 -5.50
CA ASN A 25 13.38 -3.59 -5.85
C ASN A 25 12.11 -3.70 -4.97
N VAL A 26 11.52 -2.56 -4.62
CA VAL A 26 10.25 -2.48 -3.89
C VAL A 26 9.12 -2.40 -4.91
N PRO A 27 8.21 -3.39 -4.95
CA PRO A 27 7.12 -3.37 -5.92
C PRO A 27 6.08 -2.30 -5.57
N VAL A 28 5.58 -1.62 -6.60
CA VAL A 28 4.47 -0.65 -6.47
C VAL A 28 3.25 -1.22 -7.19
N PHE A 29 2.16 -1.38 -6.46
CA PHE A 29 0.88 -1.88 -6.97
C PHE A 29 -0.12 -0.75 -7.10
N CYS A 30 -0.81 -0.68 -8.25
CA CYS A 30 -1.84 0.31 -8.52
C CYS A 30 -3.01 -0.38 -9.27
N PRO A 31 -3.97 -0.98 -8.55
CA PRO A 31 -5.06 -1.72 -9.19
C PRO A 31 -6.01 -0.81 -10.00
N SER A 32 -6.06 0.49 -9.68
CA SER A 32 -6.87 1.49 -10.39
C SER A 32 -6.02 2.37 -11.32
N ILE A 33 -5.08 1.78 -12.07
CA ILE A 33 -4.11 2.51 -12.91
C ILE A 33 -4.76 3.39 -13.99
N THR A 34 -5.97 3.03 -14.42
CA THR A 34 -6.74 3.77 -15.42
C THR A 34 -7.40 5.03 -14.86
N ASP A 35 -7.53 5.15 -13.53
CA ASP A 35 -8.22 6.24 -12.84
C ASP A 35 -7.27 7.42 -12.56
N GLY A 36 -6.81 8.07 -13.63
CA GLY A 36 -5.94 9.24 -13.55
C GLY A 36 -5.42 9.69 -14.92
N ALA A 37 -4.67 10.80 -14.94
CA ALA A 37 -4.09 11.33 -16.17
C ALA A 37 -3.17 10.30 -16.86
N PHE A 38 -2.46 9.48 -16.09
CA PHE A 38 -1.63 8.43 -16.64
C PHE A 38 -2.45 7.35 -17.36
N GLY A 39 -3.59 6.94 -16.79
CA GLY A 39 -4.54 6.02 -17.42
C GLY A 39 -5.03 6.48 -18.79
N PHE A 40 -5.30 7.78 -18.94
CA PHE A 40 -5.67 8.35 -20.24
C PHE A 40 -4.54 8.23 -21.28
N HIS A 41 -3.29 8.47 -20.88
CA HIS A 41 -2.14 8.28 -21.78
C HIS A 41 -1.93 6.82 -22.16
N LEU A 42 -2.17 5.88 -21.23
CA LEU A 42 -2.13 4.45 -21.53
C LEU A 42 -3.19 4.05 -22.57
N TYR A 43 -4.40 4.63 -22.47
CA TYR A 43 -5.45 4.43 -23.47
C TYR A 43 -5.05 4.95 -24.84
N LEU A 44 -4.49 6.17 -24.91
CA LEU A 44 -3.98 6.74 -26.17
C LEU A 44 -2.88 5.88 -26.78
N PHE A 45 -1.93 5.43 -25.95
CA PHE A 45 -0.85 4.54 -26.38
C PHE A 45 -1.40 3.24 -26.97
N GLN A 46 -2.42 2.66 -26.34
CA GLN A 46 -3.07 1.44 -26.83
C GLN A 46 -3.81 1.64 -28.17
N GLN A 47 -4.15 2.88 -28.57
CA GLN A 47 -4.74 3.12 -29.90
C GLN A 47 -3.75 2.89 -31.05
N GLU A 48 -2.45 3.04 -30.77
CA GLU A 48 -1.36 2.83 -31.73
C GLU A 48 -0.65 1.48 -31.52
N HIS A 49 -0.89 0.83 -30.37
CA HIS A 49 -0.26 -0.42 -29.94
C HIS A 49 -1.32 -1.36 -29.36
N ASP A 50 -2.01 -2.11 -30.23
CA ASP A 50 -3.09 -3.01 -29.85
C ASP A 50 -2.63 -4.23 -29.02
N ASP A 51 -1.34 -4.57 -29.11
CA ASP A 51 -0.67 -5.59 -28.32
C ASP A 51 -0.28 -5.14 -26.90
N PHE A 52 -0.36 -3.83 -26.60
CA PHE A 52 -0.07 -3.31 -25.28
C PHE A 52 -1.22 -3.61 -24.31
N ILE A 53 -0.93 -4.40 -23.27
CA ILE A 53 -1.90 -4.85 -22.27
C ILE A 53 -1.33 -4.64 -20.86
N ILE A 54 -2.15 -4.08 -19.97
CA ILE A 54 -1.88 -4.04 -18.54
C ILE A 54 -2.80 -5.02 -17.84
N ASP A 55 -2.22 -6.11 -17.33
CA ASP A 55 -2.95 -7.14 -16.62
C ASP A 55 -2.98 -6.88 -15.10
N VAL A 56 -4.07 -6.26 -14.65
CA VAL A 56 -4.31 -5.99 -13.21
C VAL A 56 -4.66 -7.25 -12.42
N VAL A 57 -5.14 -8.32 -13.07
CA VAL A 57 -5.47 -9.59 -12.40
C VAL A 57 -4.19 -10.34 -12.07
N LYS A 58 -3.23 -10.40 -13.02
CA LYS A 58 -1.88 -10.92 -12.76
C LYS A 58 -1.20 -10.11 -11.65
N ASP A 59 -1.32 -8.78 -11.66
CA ASP A 59 -0.73 -7.94 -10.63
C ASP A 59 -1.36 -8.15 -9.24
N PHE A 60 -2.66 -8.46 -9.19
CA PHE A 60 -3.33 -8.86 -7.96
C PHE A 60 -2.79 -10.19 -7.42
N GLY A 61 -2.50 -11.16 -8.30
CA GLY A 61 -1.78 -12.38 -7.90
C GLY A 61 -0.40 -12.07 -7.33
N ASN A 62 0.35 -11.18 -7.97
CA ASN A 62 1.70 -10.80 -7.53
C ASN A 62 1.72 -10.23 -6.11
N ILE A 63 0.77 -9.35 -5.74
CA ILE A 63 0.71 -8.82 -4.37
C ILE A 63 0.26 -9.88 -3.35
N LEU A 64 -0.68 -10.76 -3.71
CA LEU A 64 -1.15 -11.84 -2.83
C LEU A 64 -0.03 -12.82 -2.47
N PHE A 65 0.88 -13.09 -3.40
CA PHE A 65 2.03 -13.98 -3.20
C PHE A 65 3.32 -13.24 -2.83
N ALA A 66 3.26 -11.93 -2.58
CA ALA A 66 4.43 -11.15 -2.17
C ALA A 66 4.89 -11.47 -0.74
N ALA A 67 4.01 -12.05 0.07
CA ALA A 67 4.31 -12.56 1.40
C ALA A 67 3.75 -13.98 1.54
N THR A 68 4.35 -14.76 2.43
CA THR A 68 3.93 -16.14 2.75
C THR A 68 3.23 -16.18 4.10
N HIS A 69 2.64 -17.34 4.45
CA HIS A 69 1.96 -17.50 5.74
C HIS A 69 2.90 -17.26 6.94
N ASP A 70 4.17 -17.68 6.83
CA ASP A 70 5.14 -17.63 7.93
C ASP A 70 5.78 -16.25 8.15
N ASP A 71 5.64 -15.34 7.17
CA ASP A 71 6.17 -13.98 7.28
C ASP A 71 5.39 -13.14 8.28
N LYS A 72 6.11 -12.30 9.05
CA LYS A 72 5.47 -11.23 9.81
C LYS A 72 5.14 -10.05 8.90
N LYS A 73 3.91 -9.57 8.99
CA LYS A 73 3.32 -8.57 8.08
C LYS A 73 2.87 -7.36 8.88
N GLY A 74 3.26 -6.19 8.40
CA GLY A 74 2.82 -4.91 8.93
C GLY A 74 2.16 -4.07 7.84
N VAL A 75 1.05 -3.40 8.17
CA VAL A 75 0.36 -2.49 7.25
C VAL A 75 0.30 -1.09 7.83
N ILE A 76 0.83 -0.11 7.10
CA ILE A 76 0.65 1.32 7.38
C ILE A 76 -0.22 1.88 6.25
N ALA A 77 -1.48 2.20 6.57
CA ALA A 77 -2.42 2.76 5.61
C ALA A 77 -2.57 4.27 5.81
N LEU A 78 -2.18 5.04 4.79
CA LEU A 78 -2.38 6.49 4.73
C LEU A 78 -3.67 6.78 3.95
N GLY A 79 -4.72 7.17 4.64
CA GLY A 79 -6.05 7.36 4.08
C GLY A 79 -6.87 6.06 4.01
N GLY A 80 -7.69 5.94 2.97
CA GLY A 80 -8.64 4.84 2.80
C GLY A 80 -8.76 4.36 1.36
N SER A 81 -9.96 3.97 0.95
CA SER A 81 -10.28 3.56 -0.42
C SER A 81 -9.47 2.34 -0.90
N ILE A 82 -9.20 2.29 -2.19
CA ILE A 82 -8.60 1.16 -2.92
C ILE A 82 -7.23 0.80 -2.37
N SER A 83 -6.36 1.77 -2.05
CA SER A 83 -5.01 1.50 -1.54
C SER A 83 -5.05 0.74 -0.21
N LYS A 84 -5.84 1.21 0.76
CA LYS A 84 -6.03 0.51 2.04
C LYS A 84 -6.61 -0.88 1.83
N HIS A 85 -7.72 -0.98 1.07
CA HIS A 85 -8.41 -2.24 0.89
C HIS A 85 -7.54 -3.28 0.20
N HIS A 86 -6.84 -2.90 -0.86
CA HIS A 86 -6.00 -3.79 -1.64
C HIS A 86 -4.80 -4.29 -0.83
N ALA A 87 -4.13 -3.39 -0.09
CA ALA A 87 -2.99 -3.76 0.76
C ALA A 87 -3.37 -4.72 1.89
N ILE A 88 -4.48 -4.47 2.60
CA ILE A 88 -4.91 -5.35 3.69
C ILE A 88 -5.60 -6.63 3.19
N LEU A 89 -6.15 -6.63 1.98
CA LEU A 89 -6.66 -7.85 1.38
C LEU A 89 -5.53 -8.82 1.03
N ALA A 90 -4.35 -8.30 0.66
CA ALA A 90 -3.19 -9.13 0.34
C ALA A 90 -2.69 -9.97 1.53
N THR A 91 -2.97 -9.56 2.76
CA THR A 91 -2.59 -10.31 3.97
C THR A 91 -3.58 -11.43 4.30
N LEU A 92 -4.81 -11.39 3.78
CA LEU A 92 -5.88 -12.33 4.11
C LEU A 92 -5.52 -13.78 3.79
N LEU A 93 -4.97 -14.04 2.60
CA LEU A 93 -4.58 -15.40 2.18
C LEU A 93 -3.37 -15.94 2.96
N ASN A 94 -2.62 -15.05 3.62
CA ASN A 94 -1.38 -15.36 4.31
C ASN A 94 -1.52 -15.28 5.84
N GLY A 95 -2.71 -15.54 6.37
CA GLY A 95 -2.97 -15.63 7.81
C GLY A 95 -3.19 -14.29 8.52
N GLY A 96 -3.34 -13.19 7.76
CA GLY A 96 -3.56 -11.85 8.30
C GLY A 96 -2.27 -11.16 8.78
N ALA A 97 -2.35 -9.85 8.96
CA ALA A 97 -1.25 -9.04 9.50
C ALA A 97 -1.15 -9.12 11.03
N GLU A 98 0.08 -9.09 11.56
CA GLU A 98 0.39 -8.95 12.99
C GLU A 98 0.30 -7.49 13.46
N TYR A 99 0.58 -6.55 12.56
CA TYR A 99 0.62 -5.13 12.86
C TYR A 99 -0.18 -4.32 11.83
N ALA A 100 -1.01 -3.38 12.29
CA ALA A 100 -1.69 -2.46 11.38
C ALA A 100 -1.92 -1.08 11.99
N VAL A 101 -1.54 -0.04 11.27
CA VAL A 101 -1.81 1.37 11.61
C VAL A 101 -2.58 2.02 10.47
N TYR A 102 -3.80 2.48 10.75
CA TYR A 102 -4.62 3.23 9.81
C TYR A 102 -4.66 4.70 10.21
N LEU A 103 -4.24 5.59 9.32
CA LEU A 103 -4.31 7.05 9.49
C LEU A 103 -5.39 7.57 8.53
N THR A 104 -6.54 8.00 9.02
CA THR A 104 -7.68 8.32 8.16
C THR A 104 -8.54 9.45 8.72
N THR A 105 -9.19 10.21 7.83
CA THR A 105 -10.24 11.17 8.20
C THR A 105 -11.64 10.55 8.14
N ALA A 106 -11.78 9.35 7.58
CA ALA A 106 -13.07 8.69 7.42
C ALA A 106 -13.56 8.07 8.72
N HIS A 107 -14.85 8.27 9.01
CA HIS A 107 -15.47 7.78 10.25
C HIS A 107 -16.24 6.48 10.04
N LYS A 108 -16.22 5.58 11.05
CA LYS A 108 -16.88 4.27 11.02
C LYS A 108 -18.39 4.32 10.75
N THR A 109 -19.06 5.41 11.13
CA THR A 109 -20.50 5.59 10.94
C THR A 109 -20.91 5.69 9.47
N SER A 110 -19.96 5.94 8.57
CA SER A 110 -20.23 5.92 7.13
C SER A 110 -20.50 4.51 6.57
N GLY A 111 -20.12 3.45 7.29
CA GLY A 111 -20.15 2.07 6.79
C GLY A 111 -19.25 1.85 5.57
N SER A 112 -18.37 2.80 5.25
CA SER A 112 -17.51 2.74 4.08
C SER A 112 -16.25 1.92 4.36
N MET A 113 -15.69 1.32 3.31
CA MET A 113 -14.37 0.68 3.38
C MET A 113 -13.30 1.65 3.88
N SER A 114 -13.40 2.95 3.61
CA SER A 114 -12.46 3.96 4.10
C SER A 114 -12.57 4.17 5.61
N GLY A 115 -13.78 4.18 6.16
CA GLY A 115 -14.06 4.34 7.60
C GLY A 115 -13.97 3.04 8.40
N ALA A 116 -13.85 1.89 7.74
CA ALA A 116 -13.65 0.59 8.38
C ALA A 116 -12.40 0.60 9.26
N THR A 117 -12.60 0.25 10.54
CA THR A 117 -11.56 0.28 11.58
C THR A 117 -10.66 -0.96 11.49
N THR A 118 -9.50 -0.91 12.15
CA THR A 118 -8.65 -2.10 12.34
C THR A 118 -9.39 -3.24 13.05
N ASN A 119 -10.32 -2.96 13.96
CA ASN A 119 -11.15 -3.99 14.60
C ASN A 119 -12.10 -4.70 13.62
N GLU A 120 -12.61 -3.96 12.63
CA GLU A 120 -13.37 -4.59 11.55
C GLU A 120 -12.45 -5.45 10.68
N ALA A 121 -11.21 -5.03 10.42
CA ALA A 121 -10.26 -5.87 9.68
C ALA A 121 -9.96 -7.21 10.40
N LYS A 122 -9.98 -7.25 11.74
CA LYS A 122 -9.88 -8.50 12.52
C LYS A 122 -11.06 -9.44 12.25
N SER A 123 -12.30 -8.94 12.21
CA SER A 123 -13.48 -9.80 11.96
C SER A 123 -13.45 -10.51 10.61
N TRP A 124 -12.70 -9.99 9.64
CA TRP A 124 -12.51 -10.59 8.33
C TRP A 124 -11.28 -11.51 8.24
N GLY A 125 -10.45 -11.60 9.29
CA GLY A 125 -9.16 -12.32 9.25
C GLY A 125 -8.08 -11.62 8.42
N LYS A 126 -8.32 -10.35 8.01
CA LYS A 126 -7.34 -9.54 7.28
C LYS A 126 -6.17 -9.13 8.18
N VAL A 127 -6.46 -9.03 9.47
CA VAL A 127 -5.50 -8.85 10.57
C VAL A 127 -5.76 -9.97 11.57
N LYS A 128 -4.71 -10.49 12.22
CA LYS A 128 -4.84 -11.52 13.26
C LYS A 128 -5.63 -11.02 14.47
N ASP A 129 -6.28 -11.92 15.19
CA ASP A 129 -7.07 -11.54 16.37
C ASP A 129 -6.19 -10.97 17.50
N ASP A 130 -5.01 -11.55 17.72
CA ASP A 130 -4.01 -11.16 18.72
C ASP A 130 -3.03 -10.06 18.25
N SER A 131 -3.31 -9.42 17.11
CA SER A 131 -2.49 -8.36 16.53
C SER A 131 -2.49 -7.04 17.32
N ASP A 132 -1.39 -6.30 17.18
CA ASP A 132 -1.23 -4.93 17.65
C ASP A 132 -1.68 -3.95 16.56
N VAL A 133 -2.79 -3.25 16.81
CA VAL A 133 -3.39 -2.37 15.80
C VAL A 133 -3.87 -1.03 16.34
N ALA A 134 -3.80 -0.01 15.49
CA ALA A 134 -4.31 1.32 15.78
C ALA A 134 -5.06 1.94 14.59
N THR A 135 -6.19 2.58 14.87
CA THR A 135 -6.86 3.48 13.92
C THR A 135 -6.78 4.89 14.49
N VAL A 136 -6.10 5.80 13.79
CA VAL A 136 -5.92 7.20 14.17
C VAL A 136 -6.80 8.06 13.27
N ILE A 137 -7.72 8.80 13.89
CA ILE A 137 -8.60 9.74 13.18
C ILE A 137 -7.90 11.10 13.10
N GLY A 138 -7.50 11.49 11.89
CA GLY A 138 -6.79 12.74 11.65
C GLY A 138 -6.27 12.87 10.24
N ASP A 139 -5.84 14.08 9.88
CA ASP A 139 -5.22 14.34 8.58
C ASP A 139 -3.85 13.66 8.49
N VAL A 140 -3.59 12.94 7.39
CA VAL A 140 -2.33 12.23 7.16
C VAL A 140 -1.14 13.18 7.07
N THR A 141 -1.35 14.42 6.62
CA THR A 141 -0.29 15.43 6.52
C THR A 141 0.24 15.89 7.88
N ILE A 142 -0.54 15.68 8.95
CA ILE A 142 -0.15 15.98 10.34
C ILE A 142 0.29 14.70 11.05
N THR A 143 -0.55 13.66 10.96
CA THR A 143 -0.37 12.44 11.76
C THR A 143 0.80 11.58 11.27
N PHE A 144 1.01 11.46 9.96
CA PHE A 144 2.07 10.61 9.42
C PHE A 144 3.48 11.13 9.74
N PRO A 145 3.81 12.42 9.56
CA PRO A 145 5.13 12.93 9.96
C PRO A 145 5.43 12.72 11.44
N LEU A 146 4.46 12.97 12.34
CA LEU A 146 4.66 12.77 13.78
C LEU A 146 4.96 11.31 14.14
N VAL A 147 4.21 10.37 13.56
CA VAL A 147 4.44 8.93 13.75
C VAL A 147 5.82 8.53 13.22
N MET A 148 6.17 8.97 12.01
CA MET A 148 7.45 8.62 11.40
C MET A 148 8.65 9.21 12.15
N ILE A 149 8.56 10.46 12.63
CA ILE A 149 9.62 11.07 13.45
C ILE A 149 9.86 10.24 14.71
N SER A 150 8.79 9.94 15.47
CA SER A 150 8.91 9.14 16.70
C SER A 150 9.49 7.76 16.42
N ALA A 151 9.00 7.06 15.39
CA ALA A 151 9.47 5.73 15.04
C ALA A 151 10.94 5.73 14.59
N LEU A 152 11.35 6.69 13.76
CA LEU A 152 12.73 6.80 13.30
C LEU A 152 13.69 7.19 14.43
N GLU A 153 13.28 8.06 15.35
CA GLU A 153 14.09 8.38 16.54
C GLU A 153 14.32 7.17 17.43
N GLU A 154 13.31 6.32 17.61
CA GLU A 154 13.41 5.09 18.39
C GLU A 154 14.32 4.07 17.70
N LEU A 155 14.11 3.82 16.41
CA LEU A 155 14.99 2.95 15.62
C LEU A 155 16.44 3.44 15.59
N ASN A 156 16.67 4.76 15.60
CA ASN A 156 18.01 5.33 15.69
C ASN A 156 18.66 5.07 17.06
N LYS A 157 17.91 5.24 18.15
CA LYS A 157 18.40 4.94 19.51
C LYS A 157 18.76 3.47 19.67
N ASP A 158 18.01 2.59 19.02
CA ASP A 158 18.26 1.15 19.01
C ASP A 158 19.37 0.71 18.04
N GLY A 159 19.92 1.63 17.26
CA GLY A 159 20.99 1.34 16.29
C GLY A 159 20.52 0.51 15.09
N LEU A 160 19.23 0.55 14.76
CA LEU A 160 18.62 -0.21 13.66
C LEU A 160 18.59 0.55 12.33
N LEU A 161 18.85 1.86 12.35
CA LEU A 161 19.03 2.66 11.14
C LEU A 161 20.49 2.59 10.67
N LYS A 162 20.68 2.37 9.36
CA LYS A 162 21.99 2.38 8.70
C LYS A 162 22.39 3.78 8.26
#